data_AF-A0A5C8TT73-F1
#
_entry.id   AF-A0A5C8TT73-F1
#
_cell.length_a   1.000
_cell.length_b   1.000
_cell.length_c   1.000
_cell.angle_alpha   90.00
_cell.angle_beta   90.00
_cell.angle_gamma   90.00
#
_symmetry.space_group_name_H-M   'P 1'
#
loop_
_entity.id
_entity.type
_entity.pdbx_description
1 polymer ?
#
loop_
_entity_poly.entity_id
_entity_poly.type
_entity_poly.pdbx_seq_one_letter_code
_entity_poly.pdbx_strand_id
1 'polypeptide(L)'
;MRDLRTAKYERFRSALQAPIDQEPNRTFPIFTTDRHFDLRDYESESANHEVEMFVNLVRACPDELFLDLGCGYRERTFENCLYLEVYPSRSADLIVEPNCLYPIRSGTLSGVGCFAVLEHTRKPWLVIEEIARMLKPGGQVFIDWPFLQPVHGYPSHYFNATREGLISLFEDNGFKTDMAYTGAHQTAAYTIQWILGRFAHHLIDPQLRHDFSRLTVSDMVSMDQQDPVWWKFLNALPPDAFSELACGNMLVATKATT
;
A
#
# COMPACT_ATOMS: atom_id res chain seq x y z
N MET A 1 20.57 -16.06 12.98
CA MET A 1 19.94 -15.34 11.85
C MET A 1 20.06 -16.11 10.53
N ARG A 2 21.26 -16.50 10.07
CA ARG A 2 21.42 -17.28 8.83
C ARG A 2 20.62 -18.59 8.83
N ASP A 3 20.66 -19.31 9.95
CA ASP A 3 19.93 -20.58 10.13
C ASP A 3 18.40 -20.43 9.97
N LEU A 4 17.83 -19.37 10.56
CA LEU A 4 16.39 -19.07 10.44
C LEU A 4 15.97 -18.71 9.01
N ARG A 5 16.78 -17.91 8.30
CA ARG A 5 16.48 -17.54 6.90
C ARG A 5 16.61 -18.73 5.94
N THR A 6 17.55 -19.63 6.18
CA THR A 6 17.67 -20.89 5.43
C THR A 6 16.50 -21.83 5.73
N ALA A 7 16.12 -22.02 7.00
CA ALA A 7 14.96 -22.84 7.36
C ALA A 7 13.66 -22.30 6.71
N LYS A 8 13.49 -20.98 6.73
CA LYS A 8 12.38 -20.31 6.06
C LYS A 8 12.40 -20.51 4.55
N TYR A 9 13.55 -20.36 3.90
CA TYR A 9 13.69 -20.66 2.47
C TYR A 9 13.25 -22.09 2.16
N GLU A 10 13.72 -23.09 2.92
CA GLU A 10 13.34 -24.49 2.69
C GLU A 10 11.84 -24.73 2.84
N ARG A 11 11.21 -24.07 3.80
CA ARG A 11 9.76 -24.11 3.99
C ARG A 11 9.01 -23.61 2.76
N PHE A 12 9.48 -22.52 2.15
CA PHE A 12 8.83 -21.90 0.99
C PHE A 12 9.30 -22.43 -0.36
N ARG A 13 10.38 -23.20 -0.43
CA ARG A 13 11.00 -23.69 -1.70
C ARG A 13 9.99 -24.35 -2.64
N SER A 14 9.04 -25.11 -2.10
CA SER A 14 7.99 -25.77 -2.90
C SER A 14 6.92 -24.80 -3.42
N ALA A 15 6.79 -23.60 -2.84
CA ALA A 15 5.90 -22.54 -3.29
C ALA A 15 6.58 -21.55 -4.26
N LEU A 16 7.91 -21.51 -4.33
CA LEU A 16 8.64 -20.57 -5.22
C LEU A 16 8.71 -21.09 -6.66
N GLN A 17 8.70 -20.20 -7.66
CA GLN A 17 8.94 -20.55 -9.06
C GLN A 17 10.43 -20.61 -9.39
N ALA A 18 10.80 -21.29 -10.47
CA ALA A 18 12.16 -21.24 -10.99
C ALA A 18 12.50 -19.84 -11.55
N PRO A 19 13.73 -19.34 -11.39
CA PRO A 19 14.88 -20.02 -10.75
C PRO A 19 14.95 -19.84 -9.22
N ILE A 20 14.02 -19.11 -8.61
CA ILE A 20 14.04 -18.71 -7.19
C ILE A 20 13.97 -19.94 -6.26
N ASP A 21 13.30 -21.02 -6.68
CA ASP A 21 13.25 -22.30 -5.96
C ASP A 21 14.57 -23.10 -5.95
N GLN A 22 15.57 -22.62 -6.69
CA GLN A 22 16.91 -23.18 -6.81
C GLN A 22 17.98 -22.17 -6.41
N GLU A 23 17.64 -21.19 -5.56
CA GLU A 23 18.59 -20.20 -5.05
C GLU A 23 19.85 -20.91 -4.50
N PRO A 24 21.05 -20.65 -5.05
CA PRO A 24 22.26 -21.39 -4.70
C PRO A 24 22.59 -21.33 -3.21
N ASN A 25 22.31 -20.19 -2.58
CA ASN A 25 22.60 -19.98 -1.16
C ASN A 25 21.51 -20.54 -0.23
N ARG A 26 20.37 -20.96 -0.80
CA ARG A 26 19.21 -21.52 -0.07
C ARG A 26 18.83 -20.68 1.15
N THR A 27 18.79 -19.36 0.99
CA THR A 27 18.50 -18.42 2.07
C THR A 27 17.87 -17.17 1.50
N PHE A 28 17.03 -16.54 2.30
CA PHE A 28 16.55 -15.19 2.06
C PHE A 28 17.57 -14.12 2.55
N PRO A 29 17.44 -12.85 2.10
CA PRO A 29 16.56 -12.40 1.02
C PRO A 29 17.05 -12.83 -0.37
N ILE A 30 16.12 -12.93 -1.33
CA ILE A 30 16.43 -13.17 -2.75
C ILE A 30 15.95 -11.97 -3.57
N PHE A 31 16.82 -11.49 -4.46
CA PHE A 31 16.50 -10.43 -5.41
C PHE A 31 16.10 -11.06 -6.73
N THR A 32 14.91 -10.73 -7.24
CA THR A 32 14.45 -11.24 -8.54
C THR A 32 14.84 -10.33 -9.71
N THR A 33 15.66 -9.34 -9.43
CA THR A 33 16.08 -8.30 -10.37
C THR A 33 17.47 -7.79 -10.00
N ASP A 34 18.21 -7.34 -11.02
CA ASP A 34 19.45 -6.59 -10.85
C ASP A 34 19.19 -5.09 -10.59
N ARG A 35 17.95 -4.61 -10.73
CA ARG A 35 17.61 -3.22 -10.43
C ARG A 35 17.60 -2.99 -8.92
N HIS A 36 18.42 -2.04 -8.50
CA HIS A 36 18.51 -1.65 -7.10
C HIS A 36 17.48 -0.54 -6.85
N PHE A 37 16.41 -0.86 -6.14
CA PHE A 37 15.55 0.14 -5.51
C PHE A 37 16.12 0.42 -4.13
N ASP A 38 16.66 1.62 -3.93
CA ASP A 38 17.31 1.98 -2.68
C ASP A 38 16.28 2.59 -1.72
N LEU A 39 16.43 2.35 -0.41
CA LEU A 39 15.68 3.09 0.60
C LEU A 39 15.86 4.61 0.47
N ARG A 40 16.98 5.08 -0.09
CA ARG A 40 17.23 6.49 -0.43
C ARG A 40 16.28 7.06 -1.47
N ASP A 41 15.66 6.21 -2.29
CA ASP A 41 14.62 6.59 -3.22
C ASP A 41 13.27 6.78 -2.48
N TYR A 42 13.13 6.28 -1.25
CA TYR A 42 11.94 6.41 -0.42
C TYR A 42 12.15 7.49 0.66
N GLU A 43 11.08 8.21 1.03
CA GLU A 43 11.15 9.22 2.10
C GLU A 43 11.57 8.59 3.45
N SER A 44 11.12 7.35 3.70
CA SER A 44 11.49 6.50 4.84
C SER A 44 11.06 5.05 4.60
N GLU A 45 11.60 4.10 5.38
CA GLU A 45 11.11 2.71 5.37
C GLU A 45 9.66 2.70 5.86
N SER A 46 8.73 2.21 5.03
CA SER A 46 7.31 2.13 5.41
C SER A 46 7.16 1.19 6.60
N ALA A 47 6.50 1.64 7.66
CA ALA A 47 6.26 0.85 8.87
C ALA A 47 4.76 0.92 9.20
N ASN A 48 3.98 0.07 8.53
CA ASN A 48 2.54 -0.03 8.79
C ASN A 48 2.27 -1.01 9.93
N HIS A 49 1.23 -0.72 10.71
CA HIS A 49 0.78 -1.59 11.79
C HIS A 49 0.36 -2.96 11.25
N GLU A 50 0.57 -4.00 12.04
CA GLU A 50 0.08 -5.34 11.73
C GLU A 50 -1.45 -5.35 11.67
N VAL A 51 -2.02 -5.89 10.59
CA VAL A 51 -3.47 -6.16 10.54
C VAL A 51 -3.76 -7.42 11.35
N GLU A 52 -4.37 -7.24 12.52
CA GLU A 52 -4.57 -8.31 13.52
C GLU A 52 -5.24 -9.55 12.94
N MET A 53 -6.24 -9.39 12.07
CA MET A 53 -6.95 -10.53 11.47
C MET A 53 -6.01 -11.42 10.65
N PHE A 54 -5.13 -10.83 9.84
CA PHE A 54 -4.15 -11.57 9.05
C PHE A 54 -3.14 -12.26 9.97
N VAL A 55 -2.59 -11.54 10.96
CA VAL A 55 -1.62 -12.10 11.90
C VAL A 55 -2.22 -13.23 12.75
N ASN A 56 -3.47 -13.11 13.16
CA ASN A 56 -4.17 -14.17 13.88
C ASN A 56 -4.33 -15.42 13.02
N LEU A 57 -4.64 -15.29 11.73
CA LEU A 57 -4.70 -16.42 10.81
C LEU A 57 -3.33 -17.08 10.61
N VAL A 58 -2.27 -16.28 10.42
CA VAL A 58 -0.88 -16.76 10.31
C VAL A 58 -0.49 -17.59 11.54
N ARG A 59 -0.85 -17.12 12.74
CA ARG A 59 -0.56 -17.83 14.01
C ARG A 59 -1.42 -19.07 14.22
N ALA A 60 -2.69 -19.02 13.81
CA ALA A 60 -3.62 -20.14 13.97
C ALA A 60 -3.28 -21.33 13.04
N CYS A 61 -2.62 -21.06 11.92
CA CYS A 61 -2.29 -22.06 10.90
C CYS A 61 -0.76 -22.19 10.68
N PRO A 62 0.00 -22.70 11.68
CA PRO A 62 1.46 -22.72 11.65
C PRO A 62 2.06 -23.64 10.58
N ASP A 63 1.27 -24.51 9.95
CA ASP A 63 1.69 -25.41 8.86
C ASP A 63 1.33 -24.88 7.47
N GLU A 64 0.51 -23.83 7.39
CA GLU A 64 0.13 -23.19 6.14
C GLU A 64 1.17 -22.14 5.70
N LEU A 65 1.07 -21.67 4.46
CA LEU A 65 1.96 -20.66 3.88
C LEU A 65 1.21 -19.37 3.60
N PHE A 66 1.79 -18.25 4.01
CA PHE A 66 1.22 -16.90 3.85
C PHE A 66 2.20 -15.98 3.13
N LEU A 67 1.67 -14.87 2.60
CA LEU A 67 2.46 -13.79 2.00
C LEU A 67 2.01 -12.44 2.57
N ASP A 68 2.96 -11.62 2.98
CA ASP A 68 2.80 -10.18 3.23
C ASP A 68 3.42 -9.44 2.04
N LEU A 69 2.56 -8.94 1.16
CA LEU A 69 2.91 -8.31 -0.11
C LEU A 69 3.06 -6.80 0.09
N GLY A 70 4.27 -6.28 -0.09
CA GLY A 70 4.64 -4.90 0.26
C GLY A 70 4.77 -4.74 1.78
N CYS A 71 5.64 -5.55 2.38
CA CYS A 71 5.69 -5.69 3.83
C CYS A 71 6.25 -4.48 4.58
N GLY A 72 7.04 -3.64 3.92
CA GLY A 72 7.87 -2.64 4.57
C GLY A 72 8.67 -3.20 5.74
N TYR A 73 8.92 -2.36 6.73
CA TYR A 73 9.41 -2.77 8.04
C TYR A 73 8.30 -3.39 8.88
N ARG A 74 8.60 -4.57 9.42
CA ARG A 74 7.80 -5.27 10.43
C ARG A 74 8.64 -5.47 11.69
N GLU A 75 8.12 -5.07 12.84
CA GLU A 75 8.75 -5.33 14.14
C GLU A 75 8.90 -6.82 14.42
N ARG A 76 7.94 -7.62 13.93
CA ARG A 76 7.93 -9.07 14.07
C ARG A 76 7.68 -9.73 12.72
N THR A 77 8.37 -10.85 12.50
CA THR A 77 8.16 -11.72 11.34
C THR A 77 7.78 -13.13 11.78
N PHE A 78 7.06 -13.85 10.92
CA PHE A 78 6.65 -15.24 11.13
C PHE A 78 7.37 -16.18 10.18
N GLU A 79 7.70 -17.39 10.65
CA GLU A 79 8.40 -18.40 9.84
C GLU A 79 7.53 -18.93 8.70
N ASN A 80 6.22 -18.90 8.85
CA ASN A 80 5.24 -19.36 7.87
C ASN A 80 4.62 -18.25 7.01
N CYS A 81 5.13 -17.02 7.11
CA CYS A 81 4.73 -15.90 6.26
C CYS A 81 5.94 -15.39 5.47
N LEU A 82 5.84 -15.35 4.15
CA LEU A 82 6.86 -14.78 3.26
C LEU A 82 6.66 -13.27 3.20
N TYR A 83 7.74 -12.50 3.34
CA TYR A 83 7.68 -11.04 3.27
C TYR A 83 8.25 -10.56 1.94
N LEU A 84 7.44 -9.87 1.15
CA LEU A 84 7.85 -9.37 -0.16
C LEU A 84 7.88 -7.85 -0.15
N GLU A 85 8.94 -7.29 -0.71
CA GLU A 85 9.10 -5.85 -0.86
C GLU A 85 9.74 -5.51 -2.21
N VAL A 86 9.66 -4.25 -2.64
CA VAL A 86 10.31 -3.76 -3.86
C VAL A 86 11.73 -3.24 -3.59
N TYR A 87 12.07 -2.99 -2.32
CA TYR A 87 13.37 -2.54 -1.81
C TYR A 87 13.89 -3.48 -0.71
N PRO A 88 15.19 -3.46 -0.37
CA PRO A 88 15.78 -4.40 0.59
C PRO A 88 15.48 -4.03 2.06
N SER A 89 14.21 -4.10 2.45
CA SER A 89 13.78 -3.95 3.84
C SER A 89 14.44 -5.00 4.75
N ARG A 90 14.60 -4.66 6.03
CA ARG A 90 15.04 -5.62 7.06
C ARG A 90 14.11 -6.83 7.20
N SER A 91 12.82 -6.64 6.91
CA SER A 91 11.79 -7.68 7.03
C SER A 91 11.64 -8.51 5.76
N ALA A 92 12.10 -8.02 4.61
CA ALA A 92 11.91 -8.67 3.32
C ALA A 92 12.68 -10.00 3.19
N ASP A 93 11.98 -10.98 2.64
CA ASP A 93 12.53 -12.25 2.17
C ASP A 93 12.69 -12.26 0.64
N LEU A 94 11.79 -11.61 -0.08
CA LEU A 94 11.86 -11.46 -1.53
C LEU A 94 11.86 -9.98 -1.92
N ILE A 95 12.76 -9.62 -2.83
CA ILE A 95 12.79 -8.31 -3.47
C ILE A 95 12.33 -8.47 -4.91
N VAL A 96 11.16 -7.91 -5.23
CA VAL A 96 10.48 -8.06 -6.53
C VAL A 96 10.13 -6.69 -7.09
N GLU A 97 10.37 -6.43 -8.39
CA GLU A 97 10.01 -5.14 -8.99
C GLU A 97 8.50 -4.89 -9.01
N PRO A 98 8.07 -3.61 -8.99
CA PRO A 98 6.69 -3.25 -9.27
C PRO A 98 6.23 -3.77 -10.64
N ASN A 99 5.02 -4.32 -10.70
CA ASN A 99 4.39 -4.84 -11.93
C ASN A 99 5.10 -6.05 -12.57
N CYS A 100 5.94 -6.78 -11.82
CA CYS A 100 6.42 -8.09 -12.22
C CYS A 100 5.41 -9.20 -11.84
N LEU A 101 5.52 -10.35 -12.50
CA LEU A 101 4.92 -11.59 -12.01
C LEU A 101 5.59 -11.98 -10.69
N TYR A 102 4.80 -12.38 -9.70
CA TYR A 102 5.34 -12.80 -8.43
C TYR A 102 5.90 -14.21 -8.57
N PRO A 103 7.14 -14.50 -8.12
CA PRO A 103 7.84 -15.78 -8.31
C PRO A 103 7.29 -16.87 -7.37
N ILE A 104 5.97 -16.96 -7.24
CA ILE A 104 5.24 -17.85 -6.36
C ILE A 104 4.31 -18.69 -7.23
N ARG A 105 4.32 -20.00 -7.03
CA ARG A 105 3.53 -20.98 -7.78
C ARG A 105 2.04 -20.81 -7.47
N SER A 106 1.22 -21.10 -8.46
CA SER A 106 -0.24 -21.00 -8.32
C SER A 106 -0.77 -21.98 -7.27
N GLY A 107 -1.80 -21.58 -6.53
CA GLY A 107 -2.48 -22.47 -5.58
C GLY A 107 -1.60 -22.97 -4.43
N THR A 108 -0.67 -22.16 -3.94
CA THR A 108 0.27 -22.58 -2.87
C THR A 108 0.09 -21.85 -1.56
N LEU A 109 -0.50 -20.65 -1.57
CA LEU A 109 -0.71 -19.84 -0.38
C LEU A 109 -2.10 -20.03 0.20
N SER A 110 -2.21 -19.99 1.52
CA SER A 110 -3.48 -20.04 2.25
C SER A 110 -3.99 -18.67 2.63
N GLY A 111 -3.12 -17.65 2.63
CA GLY A 111 -3.54 -16.26 2.71
C GLY A 111 -2.51 -15.26 2.20
N VAL A 112 -3.00 -14.10 1.76
CA VAL A 112 -2.19 -12.96 1.33
C VAL A 112 -2.66 -11.70 2.06
N GLY A 113 -1.74 -11.02 2.75
CA GLY A 113 -1.91 -9.66 3.24
C GLY A 113 -1.30 -8.66 2.25
N CYS A 114 -1.99 -7.56 1.99
CA CYS A 114 -1.53 -6.48 1.11
C CYS A 114 -2.07 -5.16 1.66
N PHE A 115 -1.19 -4.36 2.27
CA PHE A 115 -1.60 -3.24 3.12
C PHE A 115 -0.93 -1.94 2.71
N ALA A 116 -1.71 -1.00 2.18
CA ALA A 116 -1.25 0.26 1.62
C ALA A 116 -0.18 0.08 0.53
N VAL A 117 -0.53 -0.74 -0.48
CA VAL A 117 0.35 -1.10 -1.60
C VAL A 117 -0.33 -0.88 -2.94
N LEU A 118 -1.59 -1.29 -3.09
CA LEU A 118 -2.28 -1.29 -4.38
C LEU A 118 -2.41 0.13 -4.96
N GLU A 119 -2.56 1.14 -4.12
CA GLU A 119 -2.55 2.55 -4.49
C GLU A 119 -1.24 2.98 -5.16
N HIS A 120 -0.11 2.33 -4.84
CA HIS A 120 1.21 2.63 -5.39
C HIS A 120 1.54 1.82 -6.64
N THR A 121 0.59 1.02 -7.12
CA THR A 121 0.75 0.22 -8.34
C THR A 121 0.10 0.90 -9.54
N ARG A 122 0.74 0.83 -10.71
CA ARG A 122 0.18 1.37 -11.95
C ARG A 122 -0.99 0.55 -12.49
N LYS A 123 -1.04 -0.72 -12.12
CA LYS A 123 -1.99 -1.71 -12.61
C LYS A 123 -2.45 -2.62 -11.46
N PRO A 124 -3.19 -2.09 -10.46
CA PRO A 124 -3.58 -2.87 -9.29
C PRO A 124 -4.37 -4.13 -9.65
N TRP A 125 -5.14 -4.09 -10.74
CA TRP A 125 -5.88 -5.25 -11.25
C TRP A 125 -4.96 -6.44 -11.56
N LEU A 126 -3.76 -6.23 -12.13
CA LEU A 126 -2.81 -7.33 -12.37
C LEU A 126 -2.22 -7.90 -11.08
N VAL A 127 -2.07 -7.07 -10.05
CA VAL A 127 -1.62 -7.54 -8.73
C VAL A 127 -2.71 -8.40 -8.10
N ILE A 128 -3.98 -8.01 -8.23
CA ILE A 128 -5.13 -8.78 -7.75
C ILE A 128 -5.24 -10.13 -8.48
N GLU A 129 -5.06 -10.15 -9.80
CA GLU A 129 -5.01 -11.38 -10.60
C GLU A 129 -3.92 -12.34 -10.10
N GLU A 130 -2.74 -11.82 -9.80
CA GLU A 130 -1.64 -12.62 -9.23
C GLU A 130 -1.95 -13.11 -7.81
N ILE A 131 -2.56 -12.28 -6.96
CA ILE A 131 -3.02 -12.70 -5.63
C ILE A 131 -3.99 -13.87 -5.77
N ALA A 132 -4.98 -13.77 -6.66
CA ALA A 132 -5.93 -14.86 -6.95
C ALA A 132 -5.20 -16.12 -7.42
N ARG A 133 -4.22 -15.98 -8.33
CA ARG A 133 -3.43 -17.10 -8.87
C ARG A 133 -2.64 -17.82 -7.78
N MET A 134 -1.98 -17.08 -6.89
CA MET A 134 -1.09 -17.64 -5.85
C MET A 134 -1.86 -18.36 -4.73
N LEU A 135 -3.09 -17.92 -4.44
CA LEU A 135 -3.94 -18.51 -3.42
C LEU A 135 -4.46 -19.89 -3.84
N LYS A 136 -4.50 -20.81 -2.88
CA LYS A 136 -5.27 -22.06 -2.96
C LYS A 136 -6.78 -21.74 -3.09
N PRO A 137 -7.59 -22.64 -3.66
CA PRO A 137 -9.03 -22.56 -3.50
C PRO A 137 -9.42 -22.46 -2.02
N GLY A 138 -10.20 -21.44 -1.66
CA GLY A 138 -10.56 -21.15 -0.26
C GLY A 138 -9.53 -20.35 0.54
N GLY A 139 -8.39 -19.98 -0.07
CA GLY A 139 -7.42 -19.07 0.53
C GLY A 139 -7.99 -17.65 0.68
N GLN A 140 -7.50 -16.91 1.67
CA GLN A 140 -8.06 -15.61 2.04
C GLN A 140 -7.14 -14.44 1.67
N VAL A 141 -7.72 -13.31 1.32
CA VAL A 141 -6.98 -12.06 1.07
C VAL A 141 -7.39 -10.99 2.06
N PHE A 142 -6.42 -10.21 2.53
CA PHE A 142 -6.61 -9.12 3.47
C PHE A 142 -6.04 -7.84 2.86
N ILE A 143 -6.91 -6.87 2.60
CA ILE A 143 -6.56 -5.63 1.91
C ILE A 143 -6.78 -4.42 2.81
N ASP A 144 -5.80 -3.52 2.78
CA ASP A 144 -5.94 -2.13 3.20
C ASP A 144 -5.59 -1.24 2.00
N TRP A 145 -6.53 -0.37 1.60
CA TRP A 145 -6.39 0.52 0.43
C TRP A 145 -6.98 1.89 0.79
N PRO A 146 -6.25 3.00 0.61
CA PRO A 146 -6.74 4.34 0.92
C PRO A 146 -7.94 4.78 0.05
N PHE A 147 -8.80 5.63 0.64
CA PHE A 147 -9.88 6.32 -0.06
C PHE A 147 -9.70 7.84 -0.07
N LEU A 148 -9.75 8.48 1.11
CA LEU A 148 -9.67 9.94 1.26
C LEU A 148 -8.40 10.32 2.03
N GLN A 149 -7.26 10.20 1.37
CA GLN A 149 -5.97 10.64 1.90
C GLN A 149 -5.31 11.58 0.88
N PRO A 150 -4.47 12.55 1.33
CA PRO A 150 -3.64 13.33 0.41
C PRO A 150 -2.81 12.40 -0.50
N VAL A 151 -2.43 12.86 -1.68
CA VAL A 151 -1.49 12.15 -2.54
C VAL A 151 -0.17 11.98 -1.76
N HIS A 152 0.35 10.75 -1.70
CA HIS A 152 1.48 10.41 -0.83
C HIS A 152 2.30 9.22 -1.34
N GLY A 153 3.48 9.00 -0.74
CA GLY A 153 4.29 7.80 -0.97
C GLY A 153 5.09 7.80 -2.28
N TYR A 154 6.04 6.87 -2.37
CA TYR A 154 7.02 6.75 -3.46
C TYR A 154 6.92 5.37 -4.15
N PRO A 155 7.14 5.24 -5.49
CA PRO A 155 7.46 6.30 -6.44
C PRO A 155 6.25 7.16 -6.83
N SER A 156 5.01 6.71 -6.60
CA SER A 156 3.81 7.53 -6.81
C SER A 156 2.58 6.94 -6.10
N HIS A 157 1.55 7.76 -5.92
CA HIS A 157 0.18 7.34 -5.59
C HIS A 157 -0.67 7.39 -6.88
N TYR A 158 -1.21 6.26 -7.31
CA TYR A 158 -1.98 6.15 -8.55
C TYR A 158 -3.49 6.05 -8.32
N PHE A 159 -3.94 5.32 -7.30
CA PHE A 159 -5.35 5.00 -7.14
C PHE A 159 -5.82 5.04 -5.68
N ASN A 160 -6.94 5.71 -5.46
CA ASN A 160 -7.76 5.53 -4.27
C ASN A 160 -8.93 4.59 -4.60
N ALA A 161 -9.37 3.79 -3.64
CA ALA A 161 -10.52 2.91 -3.79
C ALA A 161 -11.66 3.34 -2.88
N THR A 162 -12.87 3.48 -3.44
CA THR A 162 -14.08 3.37 -2.62
C THR A 162 -14.25 1.93 -2.16
N ARG A 163 -15.12 1.70 -1.16
CA ARG A 163 -15.45 0.34 -0.73
C ARG A 163 -15.98 -0.51 -1.88
N GLU A 164 -16.86 0.05 -2.70
CA GLU A 164 -17.50 -0.64 -3.81
C GLU A 164 -16.50 -0.94 -4.93
N GLY A 165 -15.58 -0.01 -5.22
CA GLY A 165 -14.53 -0.22 -6.21
C GLY A 165 -13.52 -1.28 -5.78
N LEU A 166 -13.18 -1.33 -4.48
CA LEU A 166 -12.37 -2.41 -3.92
C LEU A 166 -13.09 -3.76 -4.08
N ILE A 167 -14.36 -3.85 -3.65
CA ILE A 167 -15.15 -5.09 -3.74
C ILE A 167 -15.25 -5.58 -5.18
N SER A 168 -15.62 -4.70 -6.13
CA SER A 168 -15.82 -5.09 -7.53
C SER A 168 -14.55 -5.68 -8.14
N LEU A 169 -13.39 -5.06 -7.88
CA LEU A 169 -12.12 -5.55 -8.42
C LEU A 169 -11.77 -6.96 -7.93
N PHE A 170 -12.11 -7.29 -6.67
CA PHE A 170 -11.88 -8.62 -6.12
C PHE A 170 -12.94 -9.63 -6.60
N GLU A 171 -14.21 -9.25 -6.68
CA GLU A 171 -15.26 -10.13 -7.21
C GLU A 171 -15.03 -10.51 -8.67
N ASP A 172 -14.56 -9.58 -9.50
CA ASP A 172 -14.15 -9.82 -10.89
C ASP A 172 -13.02 -10.85 -11.00
N ASN A 173 -12.26 -11.06 -9.91
CA ASN A 173 -11.17 -12.03 -9.79
C ASN A 173 -11.56 -13.31 -9.03
N GLY A 174 -12.87 -13.57 -8.88
CA GLY A 174 -13.40 -14.81 -8.32
C GLY A 174 -13.39 -14.86 -6.80
N PHE A 175 -13.16 -13.73 -6.13
CA PHE A 175 -13.31 -13.65 -4.67
C PHE A 175 -14.78 -13.44 -4.30
N LYS A 176 -15.15 -13.95 -3.12
CA LYS A 176 -16.39 -13.58 -2.45
C LYS A 176 -16.02 -12.67 -1.28
N THR A 177 -16.69 -11.53 -1.17
CA THR A 177 -16.49 -10.62 -0.05
C THR A 177 -17.13 -11.17 1.21
N ASP A 178 -16.32 -11.54 2.21
CA ASP A 178 -16.81 -11.94 3.54
C ASP A 178 -17.09 -10.73 4.44
N MET A 179 -16.26 -9.68 4.33
CA MET A 179 -16.42 -8.45 5.10
C MET A 179 -15.72 -7.28 4.40
N ALA A 180 -16.34 -6.10 4.42
CA ALA A 180 -15.74 -4.83 4.05
C ALA A 180 -16.13 -3.76 5.09
N TYR A 181 -15.15 -3.17 5.77
CA TYR A 181 -15.36 -2.28 6.91
C TYR A 181 -14.39 -1.10 6.88
N THR A 182 -14.48 -0.20 7.88
CA THR A 182 -13.58 0.94 8.04
C THR A 182 -12.75 0.69 9.29
N GLY A 183 -11.43 0.55 9.13
CA GLY A 183 -10.50 0.40 10.25
C GLY A 183 -10.29 1.70 11.03
N ALA A 184 -9.67 1.61 12.22
CA ALA A 184 -9.44 2.78 13.08
C ALA A 184 -8.60 3.87 12.40
N HIS A 185 -7.61 3.48 11.58
CA HIS A 185 -6.76 4.36 10.79
C HIS A 185 -7.40 4.84 9.47
N GLN A 186 -8.64 4.47 9.21
CA GLN A 186 -9.38 4.83 7.99
C GLN A 186 -10.62 5.70 8.27
N THR A 187 -10.78 6.18 9.51
CA THR A 187 -11.93 7.01 9.90
C THR A 187 -11.80 8.44 9.39
N ALA A 188 -12.91 9.18 9.37
CA ALA A 188 -12.91 10.60 8.99
C ALA A 188 -11.95 11.45 9.85
N ALA A 189 -11.73 11.07 11.11
CA ALA A 189 -10.77 11.76 11.97
C ALA A 189 -9.35 11.75 11.39
N TYR A 190 -8.95 10.62 10.80
CA TYR A 190 -7.65 10.46 10.17
C TYR A 190 -7.50 11.38 8.94
N THR A 191 -8.49 11.38 8.06
CA THR A 191 -8.54 12.27 6.89
C THR A 191 -8.53 13.74 7.28
N ILE A 192 -9.37 14.14 8.25
CA ILE A 192 -9.46 15.53 8.72
C ILE A 192 -8.11 15.98 9.28
N GLN A 193 -7.51 15.18 10.17
CA GLN A 193 -6.21 15.49 10.76
C GLN A 193 -5.13 15.64 9.68
N TRP A 194 -5.06 14.71 8.73
CA TRP A 194 -4.01 14.69 7.73
C TRP A 194 -4.16 15.86 6.75
N ILE A 195 -5.35 16.05 6.15
CA ILE A 195 -5.61 17.12 5.19
C ILE A 195 -5.38 18.49 5.83
N LEU A 196 -6.01 18.76 6.97
CA LEU A 196 -5.88 20.07 7.62
C LEU A 196 -4.45 20.31 8.14
N GLY A 197 -3.78 19.26 8.63
CA GLY A 197 -2.40 19.32 9.08
C GLY A 197 -1.42 19.67 7.95
N ARG A 198 -1.53 19.00 6.80
CA ARG A 198 -0.70 19.29 5.62
C ARG A 198 -1.03 20.64 5.02
N PHE A 199 -2.31 21.00 4.94
CA PHE A 199 -2.74 22.33 4.51
C PHE A 199 -2.09 23.43 5.37
N ALA A 200 -2.20 23.34 6.69
CA ALA A 200 -1.61 24.32 7.61
C ALA A 200 -0.07 24.33 7.56
N HIS A 201 0.55 23.17 7.38
CA HIS A 201 2.01 23.05 7.23
C HIS A 201 2.51 23.81 6.00
N HIS A 202 1.80 23.69 4.87
CA HIS A 202 2.14 24.32 3.60
C HIS A 202 1.86 25.83 3.54
N LEU A 203 1.07 26.37 4.47
CA LEU A 203 0.96 27.82 4.66
C LEU A 203 2.25 28.36 5.32
N ILE A 204 3.20 28.81 4.51
CA ILE A 204 4.52 29.31 4.98
C ILE A 204 4.37 30.63 5.76
N ASP A 205 3.44 31.49 5.35
CA ASP A 205 3.16 32.76 6.04
C ASP A 205 2.58 32.51 7.45
N PRO A 206 3.23 32.97 8.53
CA PRO A 206 2.78 32.72 9.89
C PRO A 206 1.42 33.33 10.22
N GLN A 207 1.08 34.49 9.64
CA GLN A 207 -0.21 35.14 9.85
C GLN A 207 -1.32 34.36 9.14
N LEU A 208 -1.09 33.90 7.91
CA LEU A 208 -2.06 33.05 7.20
C LEU A 208 -2.28 31.72 7.94
N ARG A 209 -1.21 31.09 8.42
CA ARG A 209 -1.32 29.86 9.23
C ARG A 209 -2.11 30.12 10.52
N HIS A 210 -1.86 31.24 11.19
CA HIS A 210 -2.60 31.64 12.39
C HIS A 210 -4.08 31.88 12.07
N ASP A 211 -4.40 32.63 11.01
CA ASP A 211 -5.76 32.90 10.58
C ASP A 211 -6.50 31.59 10.23
N PHE A 212 -5.85 30.67 9.51
CA PHE A 212 -6.40 29.35 9.19
C PHE A 212 -6.72 28.55 10.45
N SER A 213 -5.81 28.55 11.43
CA SER A 213 -5.98 27.82 12.70
C SER A 213 -7.15 28.34 13.56
N ARG A 214 -7.65 29.54 13.28
CA ARG A 214 -8.77 30.16 13.99
C ARG A 214 -10.13 29.87 13.35
N LEU A 215 -10.16 29.31 12.15
CA LEU A 215 -11.41 28.87 11.53
C LEU A 215 -12.02 27.75 12.35
N THR A 216 -13.29 27.90 12.71
CA THR A 216 -14.06 26.84 13.34
C THR A 216 -14.55 25.85 12.28
N VAL A 217 -14.95 24.65 12.73
CA VAL A 217 -15.64 23.68 11.85
C VAL A 217 -16.89 24.31 11.22
N SER A 218 -17.60 25.16 11.97
CA SER A 218 -18.78 25.87 11.46
C SER A 218 -18.42 26.83 10.33
N ASP A 219 -17.32 27.58 10.46
CA ASP A 219 -16.84 28.49 9.41
C ASP A 219 -16.50 27.69 8.15
N MET A 220 -15.70 26.64 8.29
CA MET A 220 -15.25 25.81 7.17
C MET A 220 -16.40 25.15 6.38
N VAL A 221 -17.43 24.67 7.08
CA VAL A 221 -18.58 23.97 6.46
C VAL A 221 -19.59 24.95 5.85
N SER A 222 -19.67 26.18 6.35
CA SER A 222 -20.65 27.17 5.89
C SER A 222 -20.17 27.98 4.68
N MET A 223 -18.87 28.01 4.42
CA MET A 223 -18.30 28.72 3.26
C MET A 223 -18.59 27.98 1.95
N ASP A 224 -18.96 28.75 0.93
CA ASP A 224 -19.04 28.24 -0.45
C ASP A 224 -17.64 27.85 -0.96
N GLN A 225 -17.52 26.89 -1.87
CA GLN A 225 -16.19 26.47 -2.37
C GLN A 225 -15.46 27.59 -3.14
N GLN A 226 -16.17 28.63 -3.58
CA GLN A 226 -15.62 29.82 -4.23
C GLN A 226 -15.47 31.02 -3.27
N ASP A 227 -15.69 30.83 -1.96
CA ASP A 227 -15.58 31.90 -0.97
C ASP A 227 -14.18 32.55 -1.02
N PRO A 228 -14.07 33.89 -1.03
CA PRO A 228 -12.79 34.60 -1.01
C PRO A 228 -11.88 34.21 0.16
N VAL A 229 -12.44 33.78 1.30
CA VAL A 229 -11.68 33.30 2.44
C VAL A 229 -10.97 31.98 2.10
N TRP A 230 -11.62 31.04 1.40
CA TRP A 230 -10.95 29.84 0.90
C TRP A 230 -9.83 30.20 -0.07
N TRP A 231 -10.11 31.07 -1.04
CA TRP A 231 -9.12 31.48 -2.03
C TRP A 231 -7.96 32.28 -1.45
N LYS A 232 -8.13 33.01 -0.34
CA LYS A 232 -7.02 33.61 0.41
C LYS A 232 -5.98 32.56 0.83
N PHE A 233 -6.42 31.40 1.32
CA PHE A 233 -5.51 30.34 1.74
C PHE A 233 -5.02 29.48 0.57
N LEU A 234 -5.90 29.12 -0.37
CA LEU A 234 -5.55 28.32 -1.54
C LEU A 234 -4.49 29.00 -2.41
N ASN A 235 -4.59 30.32 -2.62
CA ASN A 235 -3.60 31.09 -3.37
C ASN A 235 -2.24 31.20 -2.67
N ALA A 236 -2.16 30.88 -1.37
CA ALA A 236 -0.93 30.87 -0.60
C ALA A 236 -0.24 29.50 -0.57
N LEU A 237 -0.89 28.44 -1.07
CA LEU A 237 -0.28 27.13 -1.19
C LEU A 237 0.70 27.09 -2.38
N PRO A 238 1.87 26.44 -2.22
CA PRO A 238 2.72 26.15 -3.36
C PRO A 238 2.08 25.09 -4.30
N PRO A 239 2.47 25.02 -5.58
CA PRO A 239 1.82 24.14 -6.56
C PRO A 239 1.86 22.64 -6.24
N ASP A 240 2.92 22.18 -5.58
CA ASP A 240 3.07 20.81 -5.10
C ASP A 240 2.08 20.50 -3.97
N ALA A 241 1.90 21.41 -3.01
CA ALA A 241 0.88 21.29 -1.96
C ALA A 241 -0.54 21.27 -2.53
N PHE A 242 -0.82 22.08 -3.55
CA PHE A 242 -2.12 22.09 -4.22
C PHE A 242 -2.40 20.75 -4.91
N SER A 243 -1.39 20.14 -5.52
CA SER A 243 -1.48 18.83 -6.16
C SER A 243 -1.58 17.69 -5.13
N GLU A 244 -0.87 17.80 -4.01
CA GLU A 244 -0.91 16.86 -2.90
C GLU A 244 -2.31 16.77 -2.28
N LEU A 245 -2.93 17.93 -2.06
CA LEU A 245 -4.23 18.07 -1.41
C LEU A 245 -5.40 18.06 -2.42
N ALA A 246 -5.15 17.68 -3.66
CA ALA A 246 -6.15 17.70 -4.71
C ALA A 246 -7.31 16.72 -4.40
N CYS A 247 -8.54 17.24 -4.36
CA CYS A 247 -9.75 16.43 -4.24
C CYS A 247 -10.29 15.92 -5.59
N GLY A 248 -9.57 16.19 -6.68
CA GLY A 248 -9.94 15.82 -8.03
C GLY A 248 -8.89 16.31 -9.02
N ASN A 249 -8.85 15.70 -10.21
CA ASN A 249 -7.88 16.02 -11.24
C ASN A 249 -8.58 16.14 -12.59
N MET A 250 -8.14 17.10 -13.41
CA MET A 250 -8.57 17.23 -14.80
C MET A 250 -7.43 16.87 -15.73
N LEU A 251 -7.72 16.09 -16.77
CA LEU A 251 -6.75 15.68 -17.79
C LEU A 251 -7.23 16.11 -19.17
N VAL A 252 -6.37 16.81 -19.92
CA VAL A 252 -6.53 17.03 -21.36
C VAL A 252 -5.42 16.24 -22.05
N ALA A 253 -5.79 15.30 -22.91
CA ALA A 253 -4.86 14.43 -23.60
C ALA A 253 -5.14 14.39 -25.10
N THR A 254 -4.09 14.40 -25.91
CA THR A 254 -4.17 14.27 -27.37
C THR A 254 -3.80 12.84 -27.77
N LYS A 255 -4.66 12.19 -28.56
CA LYS A 255 -4.36 10.87 -29.13
C LYS A 255 -3.15 10.95 -30.06
N ALA A 256 -2.18 10.04 -29.90
CA ALA A 256 -1.02 9.98 -30.77
C ALA A 256 -1.43 9.77 -32.24
N THR A 257 -0.77 10.47 -33.17
CA THR A 257 -0.83 10.18 -34.60
C THR A 257 -0.04 8.89 -34.84
N THR A 258 -0.71 7.87 -35.37
CA THR A 258 -0.14 6.56 -35.74
C THR A 258 1.11 6.67 -36.59
#